data_AF-A0A2V9HDU2-F1
#
_entry.id   AF-A0A2V9HDU2-F1
#
_cell.length_a   1.000
_cell.length_b   1.000
_cell.length_c   1.000
_cell.angle_alpha   90.00
_cell.angle_beta   90.00
_cell.angle_gamma   90.00
#
_symmetry.space_group_name_H-M   'P 1'
#
loop_
_entity.id
_entity.type
_entity.pdbx_description
1 polymer ?
#
loop_
_entity_poly.entity_id
_entity_poly.type
_entity_poly.pdbx_seq_one_letter_code
_entity_poly.pdbx_strand_id
1 'polypeptide(L)' 'MVATAGVWKKKRDDLKAKRNLLFETYAKDPQNFHLAREIKEIDDEIAEYTQHVEQERRAEQRAAPPAGKLVTTPK' A
#
# COMPACT_ATOMS: atom_id res chain seq x y z
N MET A 1 13.91 -1.60 6.12
CA MET A 1 13.64 -0.46 7.03
C MET A 1 12.22 -0.56 7.58
N VAL A 2 11.99 -0.63 8.90
CA VAL A 2 10.65 -0.91 9.50
C VAL A 2 9.86 0.37 9.84
N ALA A 3 10.54 1.52 9.92
CA ALA A 3 9.92 2.80 10.30
C ALA A 3 8.85 3.28 9.31
N THR A 4 8.97 2.90 8.05
CA THR A 4 8.01 3.24 7.00
C THR A 4 6.70 2.46 7.14
N ALA A 5 6.74 1.17 7.47
CA ALA A 5 5.56 0.33 7.61
C ALA A 5 4.56 0.83 8.68
N GLY A 6 5.05 1.40 9.80
CA GLY A 6 4.20 1.98 10.84
C GLY A 6 3.51 3.28 10.42
N VAL A 7 4.24 4.15 9.72
CA VAL A 7 3.71 5.42 9.17
C VAL A 7 2.72 5.15 8.03
N TRP A 8 3.01 4.14 7.20
CA TRP A 8 2.14 3.72 6.10
C TRP A 8 0.83 3.14 6.57
N LYS A 9 0.84 2.37 7.67
CA LYS A 9 -0.38 1.79 8.23
C LYS A 9 -1.37 2.89 8.64
N LYS A 10 -0.88 3.92 9.34
CA LYS A 10 -1.68 5.07 9.77
C LYS A 10 -2.21 5.87 8.58
N LYS A 11 -1.37 6.17 7.59
CA LYS A 11 -1.78 6.94 6.42
C LYS A 11 -2.81 6.21 5.55
N ARG A 12 -2.71 4.88 5.42
CA ARG A 12 -3.74 4.06 4.75
C ARG A 12 -5.07 4.07 5.49
N ASP A 13 -5.04 4.00 6.82
CA ASP A 13 -6.25 4.02 7.64
C ASP A 13 -6.94 5.39 7.56
N ASP A 14 -6.17 6.50 7.55
CA ASP A 14 -6.70 7.84 7.33
C ASP A 14 -7.34 7.99 5.93
N LEU A 15 -6.68 7.48 4.88
CA LEU A 15 -7.21 7.47 3.52
C LEU A 15 -8.49 6.61 3.41
N LYS A 16 -8.51 5.44 4.05
CA LYS A 16 -9.73 4.61 4.14
C LYS A 16 -10.86 5.31 4.86
N ALA A 17 -10.58 5.99 5.97
CA ALA A 17 -11.59 6.73 6.72
C ALA A 17 -12.18 7.87 5.88
N LYS A 18 -11.33 8.62 5.17
CA LYS A 18 -11.77 9.64 4.20
C LYS A 18 -12.61 9.04 3.10
N ARG A 19 -12.16 7.94 2.47
CA ARG A 19 -12.93 7.25 1.42
C ARG A 19 -14.30 6.83 1.92
N ASN A 20 -14.39 6.28 3.13
CA ASN A 20 -15.66 5.82 3.68
C ASN A 20 -16.62 6.99 3.93
N LEU A 21 -16.12 8.11 4.47
CA LEU A 21 -16.92 9.32 4.67
C LEU A 21 -17.42 9.91 3.35
N LEU A 22 -16.56 9.98 2.33
CA LEU A 22 -16.92 10.44 0.99
C LEU A 22 -17.93 9.49 0.36
N PHE A 23 -17.78 8.18 0.56
CA PHE A 23 -18.69 7.16 0.04
C PHE A 23 -20.08 7.24 0.69
N GLU A 24 -20.15 7.45 2.00
CA GLU A 24 -21.43 7.67 2.70
C GLU A 24 -22.12 8.95 2.23
N THR A 25 -21.34 10.00 1.94
CA THR A 25 -21.86 11.26 1.42
C THR A 25 -22.35 11.10 -0.02
N TYR A 26 -21.59 10.40 -0.86
CA TYR A 26 -21.95 10.06 -2.23
C TYR A 26 -23.15 9.10 -2.30
N ALA A 27 -23.26 8.15 -1.36
CA ALA A 27 -24.42 7.26 -1.28
C ALA A 27 -25.72 8.02 -0.98
N LYS A 28 -25.62 9.15 -0.26
CA LYS A 28 -26.74 10.06 0.02
C LYS A 28 -27.00 11.03 -1.13
N ASP A 29 -25.95 11.44 -1.85
CA ASP A 29 -26.03 12.32 -3.02
C ASP A 29 -25.22 11.72 -4.20
N PRO A 30 -25.84 10.81 -4.98
CA PRO A 30 -25.16 10.13 -6.09
C PRO A 30 -24.83 11.06 -7.26
N GLN A 31 -25.33 12.30 -7.23
CA GLN A 31 -25.14 13.29 -8.29
C GLN A 31 -23.86 14.10 -8.08
N ASN A 32 -23.25 13.99 -6.91
CA ASN A 32 -21.93 14.53 -6.62
C ASN A 32 -20.82 13.69 -7.27
N PHE A 33 -20.68 13.80 -8.58
CA PHE A 33 -19.57 13.20 -9.34
C PHE A 33 -18.19 13.64 -8.85
N HIS A 34 -18.10 14.81 -8.21
CA HIS A 34 -16.90 15.28 -7.55
C HIS A 34 -16.45 14.34 -6.42
N LEU A 35 -17.39 13.86 -5.59
CA LEU A 35 -17.09 12.88 -4.54
C LEU A 35 -16.62 11.55 -5.14
N ALA A 36 -17.23 11.10 -6.23
CA ALA A 36 -16.80 9.88 -6.91
C ALA A 36 -15.37 9.99 -7.48
N ARG A 37 -15.00 11.15 -8.04
CA ARG A 37 -13.62 11.41 -8.49
C ARG A 37 -12.65 11.38 -7.31
N GLU A 38 -13.01 12.01 -6.20
CA GLU A 38 -12.16 12.12 -5.02
C GLU A 38 -11.98 10.76 -4.33
N ILE A 39 -13.04 9.93 -4.28
CA ILE A 39 -12.97 8.53 -3.85
C ILE A 39 -12.00 7.74 -4.73
N LYS A 40 -12.08 7.91 -6.05
CA LYS A 40 -11.19 7.22 -6.98
C LYS A 40 -9.74 7.63 -6.80
N GLU A 41 -9.44 8.92 -6.67
CA GLU A 41 -8.09 9.41 -6.42
C GLU A 41 -7.51 8.80 -5.14
N ILE A 42 -8.32 8.69 -4.08
CA ILE A 42 -7.89 8.03 -2.83
C ILE A 42 -7.60 6.54 -3.05
N ASP A 43 -8.44 5.83 -3.81
CA ASP A 43 -8.22 4.41 -4.10
C ASP A 43 -6.96 4.19 -4.97
N ASP A 44 -6.71 5.05 -5.95
CA ASP A 44 -5.50 5.05 -6.78
C ASP A 44 -4.25 5.33 -5.93
N GLU A 45 -4.32 6.29 -4.99
CA GLU A 45 -3.22 6.58 -4.06
C GLU A 45 -2.92 5.37 -3.15
N ILE A 46 -3.95 4.70 -2.61
CA ILE A 46 -3.79 3.48 -1.81
C ILE A 46 -3.14 2.36 -2.63
N ALA A 47 -3.52 2.22 -3.91
CA ALA A 47 -2.98 1.21 -4.81
C ALA A 47 -1.49 1.47 -5.12
N GLU A 48 -1.13 2.70 -5.49
CA GLU A 48 0.27 3.10 -5.70
C GLU A 48 1.11 2.88 -4.46
N TYR A 49 0.60 3.30 -3.28
CA TYR A 49 1.32 3.08 -2.03
C TYR A 49 1.52 1.60 -1.75
N THR A 50 0.49 0.77 -1.91
CA THR A 50 0.61 -0.69 -1.71
C THR A 50 1.65 -1.30 -2.65
N GLN A 51 1.68 -0.85 -3.91
CA GLN A 51 2.63 -1.30 -4.90
C GLN A 51 4.07 -0.86 -4.56
N HIS A 52 4.27 0.37 -4.11
CA HIS A 52 5.58 0.87 -3.67
C HIS A 52 6.14 0.07 -2.49
N VAL A 53 5.32 -0.19 -1.46
CA VAL A 53 5.73 -1.00 -0.30
C VAL A 53 6.13 -2.41 -0.72
N GLU A 54 5.34 -3.05 -1.58
CA GLU A 54 5.62 -4.40 -2.07
C GLU A 54 6.88 -4.43 -2.97
N GLN A 55 7.10 -3.40 -3.79
CA GLN A 55 8.29 -3.25 -4.62
C GLN A 55 9.55 -3.02 -3.79
N GLU A 56 9.51 -2.14 -2.77
CA GLU A 56 10.64 -1.95 -1.84
C GLU A 56 10.96 -3.25 -1.11
N ARG A 57 9.94 -3.96 -0.61
CA ARG A 57 10.10 -5.27 0.02
C ARG A 57 10.76 -6.28 -0.91
N ARG A 58 10.35 -6.34 -2.18
CA ARG A 58 10.95 -7.22 -3.20
C ARG A 58 12.37 -6.77 -3.58
N ALA A 59 12.65 -5.48 -3.62
CA ALA A 59 13.98 -4.95 -3.88
C ALA A 59 14.94 -5.28 -2.72
N GLU A 60 14.51 -5.13 -1.47
CA GLU A 60 15.25 -5.58 -0.29
C GLU A 60 15.50 -7.11 -0.31
N GLN A 61 14.50 -7.91 -0.70
CA GLN A 61 14.69 -9.37 -0.84
C GLN A 61 15.63 -9.77 -1.99
N ARG A 62 15.70 -8.97 -3.06
CA ARG A 62 16.60 -9.20 -4.19
C ARG A 62 18.03 -8.71 -3.93
N ALA A 63 18.20 -7.78 -2.99
CA ALA A 63 19.51 -7.29 -2.53
C ALA A 63 20.09 -8.12 -1.37
N ALA A 64 19.28 -8.92 -0.67
CA ALA A 64 19.79 -9.91 0.28
C ALA A 64 20.48 -11.06 -0.48
N PRO A 65 21.71 -11.46 -0.10
CA PRO A 65 22.39 -12.57 -0.75
C PRO A 65 21.59 -13.85 -0.49
N PRO A 66 21.58 -14.82 -1.43
CA PRO A 66 20.93 -16.10 -1.18
C PRO A 66 21.70 -16.84 -0.09
N ALA A 67 21.21 -16.76 1.15
CA ALA A 67 21.63 -17.63 2.23
C ALA A 67 21.08 -19.03 1.93
N GLY A 68 21.82 -19.82 1.15
CA GLY A 68 21.50 -21.23 0.99
C GLY A 68 22.01 -21.85 -0.29
N LYS A 69 23.30 -22.18 -0.33
CA LYS A 69 23.78 -23.50 -0.78
C LYS A 69 25.01 -23.89 0.04
N LEU A 70 24.78 -24.40 1.26
CA LEU A 70 25.72 -25.34 1.88
C LEU A 70 25.64 -26.63 1.04
N VAL A 71 26.64 -26.88 0.18
CA VAL A 71 26.78 -28.13 -0.54
C VAL A 71 28.21 -28.64 -0.35
N THR A 72 28.27 -29.76 0.37
CA THR A 72 29.27 -30.84 0.41
C THR A 72 30.69 -30.55 0.90
N THR A 73 30.98 -31.15 2.06
CA THR A 73 32.28 -31.55 2.61
C THR A 73 33.23 -32.15 1.56
N PRO A 74 34.51 -31.77 1.53
CA PRO A 74 35.53 -32.55 0.84
C PRO A 74 36.22 -33.54 1.80
N LYS A 75 36.38 -34.76 1.27
CA LYS A 75 37.37 -35.80 1.59
C LYS A 75 37.07 -36.77 2.74
#